data_AF-A0AAX3INN2-F1
#
_entry.id   AF-A0AAX3INN2-F1
#
_cell.length_a   1.000
_cell.length_b   1.000
_cell.length_c   1.000
_cell.angle_alpha   90.00
_cell.angle_beta   90.00
_cell.angle_gamma   90.00
#
_symmetry.space_group_name_H-M   'P 1'
#
loop_
_entity.id
_entity.type
_entity.pdbx_description
1 polymer ?
#
loop_
_entity_poly.entity_id
_entity_poly.type
_entity_poly.pdbx_seq_one_letter_code
_entity_poly.pdbx_strand_id
1 'polypeptide(L)'
;MFIFTKVKFSTLSERGDKVAIKKLKIKNFKCFSDWFTVDLTSGINILVGNNGTGKSTILEAVNLVLTGTYHGKNIRNELSQYLFNKAVVDEYLTKVNNGEKIDPPEIIVEAYFDADIPSFLGDGNSDKSSDIPGITLSVNFDERYAQEYSILCQNEMTSLPIEYYTVNWMSFARENITTRSIPVKSAMIDTTSYTPTNGSDIYISRIVKNLLDDSEVINISQAHRLMKEQFSRDENIANINRKLTETSNNELTISVDFGTKTSWESSLVTQLNEIPYNNIGKGTQCIIKTQLALSDHKIENRQIILLEEPECHLSYSNLNILLDKVNESVKDKQIIVTTHSSFVSNKLGLENLILLNQGKTLRLAELSNETNLFFKRIAGYDTLRLLLSKKAILVEGDSDELIVQRAYMDSHAGKLPISDGIDIISVGISFLRFLEIAKILELCVSVITDNDGNIEALNRKYSDYLGDNGCENINICFDDSAYEYDGSLGNYNYNTLEPCIYRSNSMSILNEILNKSCENLDDLLRYMKSNKTEVALKIFESDKAIEFPQYIKDGISI
;
A
#
# COMPACT_ATOMS: atom_id res chain seq x y z
N MET A 1 5.50 -54.59 32.53
CA MET A 1 4.30 -53.75 32.68
C MET A 1 4.77 -52.30 32.77
N PHE A 2 4.96 -51.65 31.62
CA PHE A 2 5.31 -50.22 31.52
C PHE A 2 4.12 -49.54 30.86
N ILE A 3 3.40 -48.73 31.64
CA ILE A 3 2.23 -47.98 31.18
C ILE A 3 2.77 -46.70 30.52
N PHE A 4 2.78 -46.67 29.19
CA PHE A 4 2.95 -45.43 28.43
C PHE A 4 1.60 -44.71 28.39
N THR A 5 1.47 -43.64 29.16
CA THR A 5 0.39 -42.67 29.05
C THR A 5 0.53 -41.95 27.71
N LYS A 6 -0.36 -42.27 26.76
CA LYS A 6 -0.53 -41.49 25.53
C LYS A 6 -0.99 -40.08 25.89
N VAL A 7 -0.09 -39.12 25.85
CA VAL A 7 -0.46 -37.71 25.72
C VAL A 7 -1.06 -37.56 24.32
N LYS A 8 -2.39 -37.42 24.24
CA LYS A 8 -3.08 -37.04 23.01
C LYS A 8 -2.70 -35.59 22.72
N PHE A 9 -1.80 -35.37 21.76
CA PHE A 9 -1.82 -34.15 20.97
C PHE A 9 -3.11 -34.21 20.15
N SER A 10 -4.11 -33.42 20.53
CA SER A 10 -5.27 -33.16 19.68
C SER A 10 -4.76 -32.38 18.46
N THR A 11 -4.55 -33.09 17.36
CA THR A 11 -4.41 -32.50 16.04
C THR A 11 -5.65 -31.66 15.74
N LEU A 12 -5.46 -30.35 15.59
CA LEU A 12 -6.42 -29.41 15.02
C LEU A 12 -6.65 -29.74 13.53
N SER A 13 -7.30 -30.87 13.25
CA SER A 13 -7.60 -31.29 11.87
C SER A 13 -9.01 -31.86 11.68
N GLU A 14 -9.95 -31.65 12.62
CA GLU A 14 -11.33 -32.15 12.48
C GLU A 14 -12.42 -31.06 12.59
N ARG A 15 -12.03 -29.77 12.60
CA ARG A 15 -12.91 -28.65 12.25
C ARG A 15 -12.12 -27.72 11.35
N GLY A 16 -12.53 -27.59 10.09
CA GLY A 16 -11.91 -26.73 9.09
C GLY A 16 -12.22 -25.25 9.33
N ASP A 17 -11.87 -24.72 10.50
CA ASP A 17 -12.03 -23.30 10.78
C ASP A 17 -10.86 -22.54 10.11
N LYS A 18 -11.20 -21.79 9.06
CA LYS A 18 -10.28 -20.92 8.30
C LYS A 18 -9.70 -19.86 9.24
N VAL A 19 -8.39 -19.85 9.46
CA VAL A 19 -7.73 -18.83 10.29
C VAL A 19 -7.32 -17.65 9.40
N ALA A 20 -7.87 -16.47 9.71
CA ALA A 20 -7.53 -15.22 9.05
C ALA A 20 -6.94 -14.23 10.05
N ILE A 21 -6.17 -13.25 9.58
CA ILE A 21 -5.80 -12.09 10.41
C ILE A 21 -7.00 -11.15 10.46
N LYS A 22 -7.47 -10.85 11.66
CA LYS A 22 -8.54 -9.90 11.94
C LYS A 22 -8.01 -8.49 12.14
N LYS A 23 -6.83 -8.37 12.75
CA LYS A 23 -6.23 -7.10 13.12
C LYS A 23 -4.72 -7.24 13.11
N LEU A 24 -4.05 -6.21 12.61
CA LEU A 24 -2.60 -6.07 12.61
C LEU A 24 -2.23 -4.79 13.36
N LYS A 25 -1.32 -4.90 14.33
CA LYS A 25 -0.73 -3.75 15.00
C LYS A 25 0.77 -3.70 14.74
N ILE A 26 1.29 -2.52 14.45
CA ILE A 26 2.69 -2.30 14.10
C ILE A 26 3.21 -1.12 14.92
N LYS A 27 4.39 -1.26 15.53
CA LYS A 27 5.07 -0.21 16.28
C LYS A 27 6.50 -0.05 15.77
N ASN A 28 6.93 1.19 15.55
CA ASN A 28 8.31 1.59 15.21
C ASN A 28 8.92 0.91 13.96
N PHE A 29 8.09 0.33 13.08
CA PHE A 29 8.56 -0.37 11.89
C PHE A 29 8.47 0.56 10.67
N LYS A 30 9.61 0.85 10.03
CA LYS A 30 9.74 1.70 8.84
C LYS A 30 8.98 3.04 8.99
N CYS A 31 7.90 3.25 8.24
CA CYS A 31 7.16 4.52 8.25
C CYS A 31 6.29 4.73 9.50
N PHE A 32 6.05 3.71 10.33
CA PHE A 32 5.22 3.81 11.52
C PHE A 32 6.08 4.10 12.75
N SER A 33 5.97 5.29 13.34
CA SER A 33 6.73 5.75 14.51
C SER A 33 6.07 5.44 15.86
N ASP A 34 4.81 5.02 15.86
CA ASP A 34 4.05 4.59 17.04
C ASP A 34 3.11 3.44 16.62
N TRP A 35 2.19 3.04 17.49
CA TRP A 35 1.18 2.02 17.25
C TRP A 35 0.24 2.39 16.10
N PHE A 36 0.53 1.81 14.94
CA PHE A 36 -0.40 1.71 13.83
C PHE A 36 -1.30 0.49 14.00
N THR A 37 -2.58 0.64 13.67
CA THR A 37 -3.56 -0.46 13.71
C THR A 37 -4.35 -0.49 12.41
N VAL A 38 -4.50 -1.68 11.84
CA VAL A 38 -5.40 -1.92 10.71
C VAL A 38 -6.22 -3.18 10.95
N ASP A 39 -7.53 -3.05 10.81
CA ASP A 39 -8.44 -4.20 10.85
C ASP A 39 -8.51 -4.84 9.45
N LEU A 40 -8.67 -6.15 9.40
CA LEU A 40 -8.64 -7.01 8.20
C LEU A 40 -9.85 -7.96 8.23
N THR A 41 -10.41 -8.27 7.07
CA THR A 41 -11.49 -9.27 6.91
C THR A 41 -10.92 -10.60 6.42
N SER A 42 -11.61 -11.71 6.65
CA SER A 42 -11.20 -13.03 6.16
C SER A 42 -11.29 -13.22 4.64
N GLY A 43 -11.81 -12.21 3.92
CA GLY A 43 -11.93 -12.17 2.46
C GLY A 43 -10.80 -11.37 1.80
N ILE A 44 -11.17 -10.49 0.86
CA ILE A 44 -10.24 -9.58 0.18
C ILE A 44 -10.12 -8.30 1.01
N ASN A 45 -8.89 -7.80 1.13
CA ASN A 45 -8.57 -6.49 1.70
C ASN A 45 -7.70 -5.75 0.69
N ILE A 46 -8.16 -4.59 0.22
CA ILE A 46 -7.49 -3.79 -0.79
C ILE A 46 -6.96 -2.53 -0.13
N LEU A 47 -5.65 -2.47 0.09
CA LEU A 47 -4.96 -1.33 0.67
C LEU A 47 -4.64 -0.31 -0.43
N VAL A 48 -5.20 0.89 -0.31
CA VAL A 48 -4.94 1.99 -1.25
C VAL A 48 -4.55 3.25 -0.50
N GLY A 49 -3.66 4.04 -1.07
CA GLY A 49 -3.04 5.20 -0.42
C GLY A 49 -1.88 5.72 -1.24
N ASN A 50 -1.41 6.94 -0.97
CA ASN A 50 -0.30 7.54 -1.71
C ASN A 50 1.03 6.80 -1.51
N ASN A 51 2.05 7.10 -2.30
CA ASN A 51 3.39 6.54 -2.15
C ASN A 51 3.96 6.90 -0.76
N GLY A 52 4.62 5.94 -0.11
CA GLY A 52 5.22 6.15 1.21
C GLY A 52 4.25 6.10 2.40
N THR A 53 2.95 5.85 2.18
CA THR A 53 1.94 5.74 3.27
C THR A 53 1.99 4.44 4.08
N GLY A 54 2.86 3.49 3.70
CA GLY A 54 3.05 2.23 4.43
C GLY A 54 2.33 1.00 3.87
N LYS A 55 1.72 1.07 2.69
CA LYS A 55 1.07 -0.07 2.00
C LYS A 55 1.96 -1.32 1.94
N SER A 56 3.15 -1.19 1.36
CA SER A 56 4.13 -2.29 1.28
C SER A 56 4.62 -2.72 2.66
N THR A 57 4.79 -1.77 3.57
CA THR A 57 5.18 -2.03 4.97
C THR A 57 4.16 -2.90 5.70
N ILE A 58 2.86 -2.73 5.43
CA ILE A 58 1.80 -3.59 5.98
C ILE A 58 1.95 -5.02 5.44
N LEU A 59 2.13 -5.20 4.12
CA LEU A 59 2.34 -6.54 3.54
C LEU A 59 3.60 -7.20 4.11
N GLU A 60 4.71 -6.46 4.19
CA GLU A 60 5.97 -6.93 4.76
C GLU A 60 5.81 -7.30 6.24
N ALA A 61 5.08 -6.52 7.03
CA ALA A 61 4.82 -6.79 8.45
C ALA A 61 4.01 -8.08 8.64
N VAL A 62 2.96 -8.28 7.82
CA VAL A 62 2.18 -9.52 7.81
C VAL A 62 3.07 -10.72 7.43
N ASN A 63 3.89 -10.58 6.39
CA ASN A 63 4.79 -11.66 6.00
C ASN A 63 5.85 -11.94 7.09
N LEU A 64 6.37 -10.89 7.72
CA LEU A 64 7.39 -10.96 8.76
C LEU A 64 6.86 -11.68 9.99
N VAL A 65 5.70 -11.30 10.53
CA VAL A 65 5.14 -11.91 11.75
C VAL A 65 4.72 -13.37 11.54
N LEU A 66 4.31 -13.75 10.33
CA LEU A 66 3.89 -15.13 10.00
C LEU A 66 5.05 -16.05 9.61
N THR A 67 6.11 -15.53 9.00
CA THR A 67 7.18 -16.36 8.41
C THR A 67 8.58 -16.07 8.95
N GLY A 68 8.80 -14.89 9.54
CA GLY A 68 10.11 -14.39 9.98
C GLY A 68 11.08 -14.20 8.84
N THR A 69 10.54 -14.05 7.63
CA THR A 69 11.33 -13.79 6.46
C THR A 69 11.14 -12.36 6.01
N TYR A 70 12.24 -11.72 5.68
CA TYR A 70 12.31 -10.38 5.09
C TYR A 70 13.11 -10.52 3.80
N HIS A 71 12.54 -10.11 2.67
CA HIS A 71 13.11 -10.31 1.32
C HIS A 71 13.60 -11.74 1.05
N GLY A 72 12.84 -12.74 1.51
CA GLY A 72 13.11 -14.17 1.27
C GLY A 72 14.17 -14.82 2.16
N LYS A 73 14.85 -14.04 3.01
CA LYS A 73 15.85 -14.49 4.00
C LYS A 73 15.31 -14.36 5.43
N ASN A 74 15.93 -15.05 6.39
CA ASN A 74 15.52 -14.96 7.79
C ASN A 74 15.86 -13.58 8.36
N ILE A 75 14.91 -12.94 9.05
CA ILE A 75 15.08 -11.60 9.62
C ILE A 75 16.28 -11.49 10.56
N ARG A 76 16.63 -12.54 11.31
CA ARG A 76 17.77 -12.55 12.22
C ARG A 76 19.11 -12.27 11.54
N ASN A 77 19.22 -12.58 10.24
CA ASN A 77 20.43 -12.36 9.47
C ASN A 77 20.43 -11.04 8.69
N GLU A 78 19.28 -10.37 8.60
CA GLU A 78 19.06 -9.16 7.80
C GLU A 78 18.57 -8.00 8.68
N LEU A 79 18.79 -8.09 10.00
CA LEU A 79 18.51 -6.99 10.91
C LEU A 79 19.33 -5.77 10.53
N SER A 80 18.66 -4.63 10.44
CA SER A 80 19.25 -3.36 10.09
C SER A 80 18.55 -2.24 10.82
N GLN A 81 19.28 -1.18 11.17
CA GLN A 81 18.69 0.01 11.79
C GLN A 81 17.64 0.68 10.88
N TYR A 82 17.74 0.50 9.57
CA TYR A 82 16.79 1.05 8.60
C TYR A 82 15.41 0.38 8.64
N LEU A 83 15.25 -0.70 9.41
CA LEU A 83 13.94 -1.28 9.72
C LEU A 83 13.20 -0.51 10.80
N PHE A 84 13.94 0.20 11.66
CA PHE A 84 13.36 1.06 12.69
C PHE A 84 12.92 2.37 12.07
N ASN A 85 11.87 2.97 12.63
CA ASN A 85 11.44 4.28 12.21
C ASN A 85 12.52 5.34 12.47
N LYS A 86 12.88 6.10 11.43
CA LYS A 86 13.95 7.08 11.50
C LYS A 86 13.74 8.14 12.59
N ALA A 87 12.52 8.67 12.72
CA ALA A 87 12.24 9.71 13.71
C ALA A 87 12.43 9.19 15.15
N VAL A 88 12.01 7.95 15.41
CA VAL A 88 12.19 7.29 16.71
C VAL A 88 13.67 7.06 17.02
N VAL A 89 14.45 6.66 16.02
CA VAL A 89 15.92 6.49 16.18
C VAL A 89 16.61 7.82 16.41
N ASP A 90 16.30 8.85 15.61
CA ASP A 90 16.89 10.18 15.73
C ASP A 90 16.57 10.81 17.10
N GLU A 91 15.33 10.68 17.59
CA GLU A 91 14.92 11.13 18.92
C GLU A 91 15.69 10.38 20.03
N TYR A 92 15.79 9.06 19.92
CA TYR A 92 16.53 8.23 20.86
C TYR A 92 18.02 8.63 20.91
N LEU A 93 18.69 8.74 19.76
CA LEU A 93 20.11 9.10 19.68
C LEU A 93 20.35 10.50 20.27
N THR A 94 19.46 11.46 19.99
CA THR A 94 19.54 12.81 20.56
C THR A 94 19.46 12.79 22.09
N LYS A 95 18.50 12.06 22.65
CA LYS A 95 18.31 11.96 24.11
C LYS A 95 19.46 11.23 24.81
N VAL A 96 19.94 10.12 24.24
CA VAL A 96 21.08 9.38 24.78
C VAL A 96 22.35 10.25 24.78
N ASN A 97 22.62 10.97 23.70
CA ASN A 97 23.78 11.87 23.61
C ASN A 97 23.66 13.07 24.56
N ASN A 98 22.45 13.48 24.93
CA ASN A 98 22.20 14.49 25.97
C ASN A 98 22.33 13.94 27.40
N GLY A 99 22.65 12.65 27.57
CA GLY A 99 22.82 12.00 28.87
C GLY A 99 21.51 11.55 29.53
N GLU A 100 20.39 11.53 28.80
CA GLU A 100 19.13 10.99 29.29
C GLU A 100 19.16 9.45 29.26
N LYS A 101 18.67 8.82 30.33
CA LYS A 101 18.48 7.36 30.37
C LYS A 101 17.14 7.02 29.75
N ILE A 102 17.17 6.59 28.49
CA ILE A 102 15.99 6.13 27.76
C ILE A 102 16.22 4.72 27.23
N ASP A 103 15.15 3.93 27.17
CA ASP A 103 15.23 2.57 26.68
C ASP A 103 15.46 2.54 25.16
N PRO A 104 16.27 1.59 24.64
CA PRO A 104 16.46 1.44 23.21
C PRO A 104 15.13 1.22 22.47
N PRO A 105 14.97 1.77 21.26
CA PRO A 105 13.75 1.61 20.49
C PRO A 105 13.52 0.14 20.14
N GLU A 106 12.26 -0.31 20.13
CA GLU A 106 11.89 -1.68 19.78
C GLU A 106 10.93 -1.67 18.58
N ILE A 107 10.97 -2.70 17.73
CA ILE A 107 9.94 -2.96 16.73
C ILE A 107 8.99 -4.00 17.29
N ILE A 108 7.68 -3.77 17.16
CA ILE A 108 6.66 -4.77 17.51
C ILE A 108 5.68 -4.92 16.36
N VAL A 109 5.41 -6.17 15.96
CA VAL A 109 4.36 -6.53 15.02
C VAL A 109 3.46 -7.57 15.67
N GLU A 110 2.18 -7.25 15.86
CA GLU A 110 1.17 -8.14 16.43
C GLU A 110 0.14 -8.51 15.38
N ALA A 111 -0.12 -9.81 15.22
CA ALA A 111 -1.19 -10.32 14.37
C ALA A 111 -2.24 -11.03 15.23
N TYR A 112 -3.48 -10.56 15.14
CA TYR A 112 -4.64 -11.09 15.85
C TYR A 112 -5.44 -11.96 14.87
N PHE A 113 -5.81 -13.17 15.30
CA PHE A 113 -6.48 -14.15 14.45
C PHE A 113 -7.99 -14.22 14.70
N ASP A 114 -8.76 -14.50 13.64
CA ASP A 114 -10.21 -14.71 13.66
C ASP A 114 -10.57 -16.20 13.77
N ALA A 115 -9.92 -16.91 14.69
CA ALA A 115 -10.20 -18.33 14.94
C ALA A 115 -9.95 -18.66 16.41
N ASP A 116 -10.66 -19.64 16.96
CA ASP A 116 -10.44 -20.08 18.33
C ASP A 116 -9.20 -20.99 18.39
N ILE A 117 -8.06 -20.42 18.81
CA ILE A 117 -6.79 -21.14 18.94
C ILE A 117 -6.33 -21.03 20.40
N PRO A 118 -6.75 -21.97 21.28
CA PRO A 118 -6.53 -21.85 22.72
C PRO A 118 -5.07 -21.67 23.14
N SER A 119 -4.12 -22.25 22.41
CA SER A 119 -2.68 -22.11 22.67
C SER A 119 -2.14 -20.70 22.43
N PHE A 120 -2.90 -19.83 21.77
CA PHE A 120 -2.53 -18.46 21.47
C PHE A 120 -3.39 -17.42 22.17
N LEU A 121 -4.34 -17.83 23.01
CA LEU A 121 -5.12 -16.93 23.86
C LEU A 121 -4.29 -16.45 25.05
N GLY A 122 -4.26 -15.15 25.29
CA GLY A 122 -3.61 -14.57 26.45
C GLY A 122 -3.49 -13.05 26.36
N ASP A 123 -2.96 -12.44 27.41
CA ASP A 123 -2.86 -10.99 27.58
C ASP A 123 -1.50 -10.40 27.15
N GLY A 124 -0.65 -11.21 26.50
CA GLY A 124 0.68 -10.82 26.01
C GLY A 124 0.66 -9.92 24.77
N ASN A 125 -0.47 -9.27 24.51
CA ASN A 125 -0.66 -8.31 23.43
C ASN A 125 -0.77 -6.89 23.96
N SER A 126 -0.58 -5.90 23.10
CA SER A 126 -0.63 -4.49 23.48
C SER A 126 -2.01 -4.02 23.94
N ASP A 127 -3.09 -4.66 23.48
CA ASP A 127 -4.47 -4.37 23.90
C ASP A 127 -4.80 -4.95 25.29
N LYS A 128 -3.93 -5.81 25.85
CA LYS A 128 -4.14 -6.59 27.09
C LYS A 128 -5.45 -7.40 27.08
N SER A 129 -5.91 -7.78 25.88
CA SER A 129 -7.12 -8.57 25.70
C SER A 129 -6.77 -10.05 25.72
N SER A 130 -7.41 -10.81 26.61
CA SER A 130 -7.27 -12.27 26.71
C SER A 130 -8.11 -13.05 25.70
N ASP A 131 -9.00 -12.37 25.00
CA ASP A 131 -10.14 -13.02 24.34
C ASP A 131 -9.88 -13.34 22.86
N ILE A 132 -8.79 -12.79 22.32
CA ILE A 132 -8.44 -12.91 20.91
C ILE A 132 -7.08 -13.57 20.81
N PRO A 133 -6.93 -14.69 20.07
CA PRO A 133 -5.65 -15.34 19.93
C PRO A 133 -4.78 -14.59 18.93
N GLY A 134 -3.48 -14.67 19.12
CA GLY A 134 -2.55 -14.04 18.21
C GLY A 134 -1.10 -14.25 18.57
N ILE A 135 -0.25 -13.61 17.78
CA ILE A 135 1.19 -13.72 17.87
C ILE A 135 1.84 -12.35 17.78
N THR A 136 3.01 -12.24 18.41
CA THR A 136 3.85 -11.05 18.43
C THR A 136 5.23 -11.42 17.94
N LEU A 137 5.73 -10.69 16.94
CA LEU A 137 7.15 -10.64 16.61
C LEU A 137 7.69 -9.32 17.12
N SER A 138 8.76 -9.38 17.92
CA SER A 138 9.46 -8.19 18.39
C SER A 138 10.94 -8.22 18.04
N VAL A 139 11.49 -7.05 17.74
CA VAL A 139 12.92 -6.80 17.63
C VAL A 139 13.28 -5.80 18.71
N ASN A 140 13.97 -6.27 19.74
CA ASN A 140 14.30 -5.47 20.92
C ASN A 140 15.74 -5.68 21.36
N PHE A 141 16.23 -4.73 22.14
CA PHE A 141 17.56 -4.81 22.74
C PHE A 141 17.63 -6.00 23.69
N ASP A 142 18.71 -6.76 23.58
CA ASP A 142 18.95 -7.92 24.42
C ASP A 142 19.66 -7.50 25.70
N GLU A 143 18.94 -7.58 26.83
CA GLU A 143 19.41 -7.18 28.15
C GLU A 143 20.72 -7.86 28.58
N ARG A 144 21.06 -9.00 27.96
CA ARG A 144 22.36 -9.67 28.18
C ARG A 144 23.56 -8.79 27.85
N TYR A 145 23.39 -7.79 26.98
CA TYR A 145 24.43 -6.83 26.59
C TYR A 145 24.33 -5.48 27.32
N ALA A 146 23.58 -5.40 28.42
CA ALA A 146 23.36 -4.14 29.13
C ALA A 146 24.67 -3.50 29.65
N GLN A 147 25.69 -4.29 29.97
CA GLN A 147 26.99 -3.78 30.42
C GLN A 147 27.75 -3.11 29.27
N GLU A 148 27.84 -3.79 28.12
CA GLU A 148 28.46 -3.30 26.90
C GLU A 148 27.76 -2.03 26.39
N TYR A 149 26.43 -2.04 26.40
CA TYR A 149 25.61 -0.89 26.04
C TYR A 149 25.82 0.32 26.96
N SER A 150 26.00 0.09 28.27
CA SER A 150 26.28 1.18 29.22
C SER A 150 27.64 1.85 28.95
N ILE A 151 28.62 1.11 28.43
CA ILE A 151 29.93 1.65 28.01
C ILE A 151 29.77 2.42 26.69
N LEU A 152 28.98 1.90 25.77
CA LEU A 152 28.70 2.53 24.48
C LEU A 152 28.05 3.92 24.67
N CYS A 153 27.06 4.02 25.56
CA CYS A 153 26.34 5.27 25.86
C CYS A 153 27.20 6.35 26.54
N GLN A 154 28.40 6.03 27.01
CA GLN A 154 29.34 7.04 27.53
C GLN A 154 30.04 7.82 26.41
N ASN A 155 30.00 7.29 25.19
CA ASN A 155 30.52 7.93 23.98
C ASN A 155 29.35 8.43 23.13
N GLU A 156 29.65 9.33 22.19
CA GLU A 156 28.65 9.84 21.25
C GLU A 156 28.17 8.71 20.30
N MET A 157 26.88 8.45 20.33
CA MET A 157 26.21 7.44 19.51
C MET A 157 25.72 8.05 18.21
N THR A 158 26.11 7.46 17.08
CA THR A 158 25.68 7.88 15.73
C THR A 158 24.70 6.91 15.07
N SER A 159 24.53 5.71 15.63
CA SER A 159 23.67 4.66 15.11
C SER A 159 23.22 3.70 16.21
N LEU A 160 22.15 2.94 15.97
CA LEU A 160 21.75 1.87 16.88
C LEU A 160 22.76 0.71 16.86
N PRO A 161 23.13 0.13 18.01
CA PRO A 161 23.97 -1.06 18.08
C PRO A 161 23.13 -2.32 17.76
N ILE A 162 22.80 -2.49 16.48
CA ILE A 162 21.92 -3.57 15.99
C ILE A 162 22.46 -4.96 16.32
N GLU A 163 23.76 -5.11 16.52
CA GLU A 163 24.41 -6.33 16.99
C GLU A 163 23.94 -6.80 18.37
N TYR A 164 23.36 -5.91 19.19
CA TYR A 164 22.81 -6.22 20.50
C TYR A 164 21.29 -6.40 20.48
N TYR A 165 20.67 -6.45 19.31
CA TYR A 165 19.24 -6.70 19.16
C TYR A 165 18.96 -8.17 18.89
N THR A 166 17.84 -8.65 19.42
CA THR A 166 17.34 -10.01 19.19
C THR A 166 15.94 -9.99 18.60
N VAL A 167 15.60 -11.04 17.85
CA VAL A 167 14.25 -11.25 17.32
C VAL A 167 13.54 -12.31 18.15
N ASN A 168 12.50 -11.89 18.84
CA ASN A 168 11.66 -12.72 19.68
C ASN A 168 10.30 -12.94 19.02
N TRP A 169 9.74 -14.12 19.29
CA TRP A 169 8.46 -14.53 18.74
C TRP A 169 7.66 -15.22 19.83
N MET A 170 6.52 -14.65 20.14
CA MET A 170 5.68 -15.10 21.23
C MET A 170 4.24 -15.21 20.78
N SER A 171 3.50 -16.15 21.36
CA SER A 171 2.04 -16.09 21.36
C SER A 171 1.54 -15.05 22.36
N PHE A 172 0.27 -14.66 22.26
CA PHE A 172 -0.32 -13.83 23.31
C PHE A 172 -0.45 -14.58 24.65
N ALA A 173 -0.33 -15.91 24.66
CA ALA A 173 -0.16 -16.73 25.88
C ALA A 173 1.26 -16.59 26.50
N ARG A 174 2.13 -15.75 25.94
CA ARG A 174 3.53 -15.52 26.36
C ARG A 174 4.43 -16.76 26.21
N GLU A 175 4.06 -17.68 25.32
CA GLU A 175 4.89 -18.84 24.97
C GLU A 175 5.74 -18.54 23.74
N ASN A 176 7.00 -18.99 23.75
CA ASN A 176 7.87 -18.87 22.59
C ASN A 176 7.37 -19.76 21.45
N ILE A 177 7.23 -19.18 20.25
CA ILE A 177 6.74 -19.89 19.07
C ILE A 177 7.83 -20.05 18.01
N THR A 178 7.62 -21.03 17.14
CA THR A 178 8.44 -21.23 15.94
C THR A 178 7.58 -21.09 14.69
N THR A 179 8.20 -20.87 13.53
CA THR A 179 7.48 -20.80 12.25
C THR A 179 6.65 -22.05 11.92
N ARG A 180 6.97 -23.19 12.54
CA ARG A 180 6.21 -24.44 12.39
C ARG A 180 4.97 -24.51 13.26
N SER A 181 4.94 -23.80 14.39
CA SER A 181 3.80 -23.77 15.29
C SER A 181 2.75 -22.73 14.88
N ILE A 182 3.11 -21.77 14.01
CA ILE A 182 2.15 -20.81 13.48
C ILE A 182 1.16 -21.56 12.57
N PRO A 183 -0.15 -21.46 12.83
CA PRO A 183 -1.18 -22.25 12.15
C PRO A 183 -1.42 -21.75 10.72
N VAL A 184 -0.99 -20.51 10.43
CA VAL A 184 -1.18 -19.84 9.15
C VAL A 184 0.16 -19.48 8.54
N LYS A 185 0.28 -19.68 7.23
CA LYS A 185 1.43 -19.24 6.46
C LYS A 185 0.98 -18.24 5.40
N SER A 186 1.80 -17.23 5.16
CA SER A 186 1.62 -16.28 4.05
C SER A 186 2.40 -16.71 2.80
N ALA A 187 1.94 -16.24 1.65
CA ALA A 187 2.73 -16.14 0.42
C ALA A 187 2.73 -14.68 -0.06
N MET A 188 3.92 -14.08 -0.16
CA MET A 188 4.09 -12.74 -0.71
C MET A 188 4.47 -12.83 -2.19
N ILE A 189 3.65 -12.22 -3.04
CA ILE A 189 3.90 -12.06 -4.46
C ILE A 189 4.21 -10.59 -4.69
N ASP A 190 5.50 -10.31 -4.78
CA ASP A 190 5.98 -9.03 -5.23
C ASP A 190 6.23 -9.09 -6.74
N THR A 191 5.50 -8.22 -7.45
CA THR A 191 5.52 -8.07 -8.90
C THR A 191 6.56 -7.04 -9.35
N THR A 192 7.07 -6.23 -8.42
CA THR A 192 7.95 -5.06 -8.65
C THR A 192 9.42 -5.39 -8.41
N SER A 193 9.76 -6.30 -7.47
CA SER A 193 11.16 -6.57 -7.15
C SER A 193 11.94 -7.26 -8.26
N TYR A 194 12.95 -6.53 -8.73
CA TYR A 194 14.15 -7.10 -9.34
C TYR A 194 15.00 -7.64 -8.18
N THR A 195 14.96 -8.94 -7.91
CA THR A 195 16.06 -9.57 -7.16
C THR A 195 17.08 -10.09 -8.17
N PRO A 196 18.12 -9.31 -8.53
CA PRO A 196 19.24 -9.86 -9.24
C PRO A 196 20.12 -10.66 -8.28
N THR A 197 20.84 -11.60 -8.88
CA THR A 197 22.06 -12.27 -8.40
C THR A 197 21.93 -13.66 -7.75
N ASN A 198 22.46 -14.63 -8.52
CA ASN A 198 23.21 -15.82 -8.11
C ASN A 198 22.52 -16.92 -7.30
N GLY A 199 21.19 -16.98 -7.37
CA GLY A 199 20.44 -18.21 -7.13
C GLY A 199 19.21 -18.15 -8.01
N SER A 200 19.05 -19.09 -8.93
CA SER A 200 17.81 -19.26 -9.67
C SER A 200 16.63 -19.16 -8.71
N ASP A 201 15.75 -18.19 -8.94
CA ASP A 201 14.34 -18.24 -8.58
C ASP A 201 14.05 -18.95 -7.24
N ILE A 202 14.61 -18.49 -6.12
CA ILE A 202 14.36 -19.12 -4.80
C ILE A 202 12.85 -19.26 -4.55
N TYR A 203 12.05 -18.33 -5.08
CA TYR A 203 10.59 -18.39 -4.98
C TYR A 203 9.97 -19.48 -5.88
N ILE A 204 10.27 -19.51 -7.18
CA ILE A 204 9.69 -20.53 -8.08
C ILE A 204 10.26 -21.91 -7.77
N SER A 205 11.55 -22.04 -7.49
CA SER A 205 12.15 -23.30 -7.02
C SER A 205 11.53 -23.78 -5.72
N ARG A 206 11.22 -22.89 -4.75
CA ARG A 206 10.44 -23.25 -3.55
C ARG A 206 9.02 -23.68 -3.89
N ILE A 207 8.33 -23.01 -4.83
CA ILE A 207 6.98 -23.42 -5.23
C ILE A 207 7.02 -24.78 -5.94
N VAL A 208 7.91 -24.96 -6.90
CA VAL A 208 8.13 -26.24 -7.58
C VAL A 208 8.45 -27.33 -6.56
N LYS A 209 9.32 -27.06 -5.57
CA LYS A 209 9.60 -27.99 -4.48
C LYS A 209 8.36 -28.33 -3.65
N ASN A 210 7.48 -27.38 -3.40
CA ASN A 210 6.24 -27.63 -2.66
C ASN A 210 5.24 -28.45 -3.50
N LEU A 211 5.28 -28.34 -4.83
CA LEU A 211 4.49 -29.18 -5.73
C LEU A 211 5.00 -30.63 -5.73
N LEU A 212 6.32 -30.83 -5.63
CA LEU A 212 6.94 -32.15 -5.60
C LEU A 212 6.60 -32.91 -4.31
N ASP A 213 6.38 -34.22 -4.39
CA ASP A 213 6.24 -35.10 -3.23
C ASP A 213 7.61 -35.58 -2.71
N ASP A 214 7.61 -36.17 -1.52
CA ASP A 214 8.85 -36.65 -0.89
C ASP A 214 9.56 -37.70 -1.77
N SER A 215 8.82 -38.50 -2.53
CA SER A 215 9.37 -39.52 -3.43
C SER A 215 10.03 -38.88 -4.65
N GLU A 216 9.42 -37.85 -5.22
CA GLU A 216 9.94 -37.06 -6.35
C GLU A 216 11.20 -36.30 -5.95
N VAL A 217 11.23 -35.71 -4.76
CA VAL A 217 12.44 -35.04 -4.22
C VAL A 217 13.59 -36.03 -4.06
N ILE A 218 13.32 -37.23 -3.56
CA ILE A 218 14.34 -38.30 -3.44
C ILE A 218 14.86 -38.68 -4.84
N ASN A 219 13.97 -38.88 -5.81
CA ASN A 219 14.34 -39.27 -7.17
C ASN A 219 15.21 -38.21 -7.85
N ILE A 220 14.84 -36.92 -7.73
CA ILE A 220 15.62 -35.81 -8.31
C ILE A 220 16.98 -35.69 -7.63
N SER A 221 17.03 -35.83 -6.30
CA SER A 221 18.30 -35.81 -5.56
C SER A 221 19.23 -36.95 -5.99
N GLN A 222 18.69 -38.14 -6.26
CA GLN A 222 19.46 -39.27 -6.79
C GLN A 222 19.95 -39.00 -8.22
N ALA A 223 19.08 -38.49 -9.10
CA ALA A 223 19.45 -38.15 -10.47
C ALA A 223 20.57 -37.10 -10.53
N HIS A 224 20.50 -36.07 -9.68
CA HIS A 224 21.54 -35.04 -9.57
C HIS A 224 22.87 -35.62 -9.09
N ARG A 225 22.82 -36.53 -8.10
CA ARG A 225 24.02 -37.23 -7.61
C ARG A 225 24.64 -38.09 -8.72
N LEU A 226 23.83 -38.84 -9.46
CA LEU A 226 24.30 -39.65 -10.59
C LEU A 226 24.94 -38.79 -11.68
N MET A 227 24.37 -37.63 -11.99
CA MET A 227 24.95 -36.67 -12.93
C MET A 227 26.34 -36.19 -12.48
N LYS A 228 26.50 -35.83 -11.20
CA LYS A 228 27.81 -35.43 -10.63
C LYS A 228 28.81 -36.59 -10.65
N GLU A 229 28.39 -37.80 -10.30
CA GLU A 229 29.24 -39.00 -10.31
C GLU A 229 29.69 -39.36 -11.74
N GLN A 230 28.79 -39.25 -12.74
CA GLN A 230 29.13 -39.45 -14.14
C GLN A 230 30.13 -38.41 -14.63
N PHE A 231 29.91 -37.12 -14.32
CA PHE A 231 30.85 -36.06 -14.68
C PHE A 231 32.22 -36.30 -14.04
N SER A 232 32.28 -36.70 -12.77
CA SER A 232 33.55 -37.02 -12.08
C SER A 232 34.31 -38.20 -12.70
N ARG A 233 33.63 -39.10 -13.40
CA ARG A 233 34.22 -40.28 -14.08
C ARG A 233 34.55 -40.02 -15.54
N ASP A 234 34.31 -38.82 -16.05
CA ASP A 234 34.62 -38.46 -17.43
C ASP A 234 36.13 -38.55 -17.70
N GLU A 235 36.49 -39.15 -18.85
CA GLU A 235 37.90 -39.37 -19.20
C GLU A 235 38.69 -38.06 -19.32
N ASN A 236 38.05 -36.95 -19.69
CA ASN A 236 38.72 -35.65 -19.75
C ASN A 236 39.15 -35.17 -18.37
N ILE A 237 38.34 -35.39 -17.33
CA ILE A 237 38.68 -35.04 -15.95
C ILE A 237 39.80 -35.95 -15.44
N ALA A 238 39.72 -37.27 -15.73
CA ALA A 238 40.79 -38.21 -15.37
C ALA A 238 42.14 -37.81 -16.00
N ASN A 239 42.11 -37.37 -17.25
CA ASN A 239 43.30 -36.87 -17.95
C ASN A 239 43.85 -35.56 -17.34
N ILE A 240 42.98 -34.63 -16.94
CA ILE A 240 43.39 -33.40 -16.24
C ILE A 240 44.04 -33.73 -14.89
N ASN A 241 43.43 -34.64 -14.11
CA ASN A 241 43.96 -35.07 -12.82
C ASN A 241 45.33 -35.73 -12.96
N ARG A 242 45.52 -36.59 -13.97
CA ARG A 242 46.83 -37.18 -14.27
C ARG A 242 47.89 -36.10 -14.54
N LYS A 243 47.58 -35.10 -15.36
CA LYS A 243 48.50 -33.97 -15.65
C LYS A 243 48.82 -33.15 -14.40
N LEU A 244 47.85 -32.92 -13.51
CA LEU A 244 48.04 -32.14 -12.28
C LEU A 244 48.92 -32.88 -11.27
N THR A 245 48.71 -34.18 -11.11
CA THR A 245 49.56 -35.03 -10.26
C THR A 245 50.99 -35.08 -10.79
N GLU A 246 51.17 -35.21 -12.11
CA GLU A 246 52.49 -35.18 -12.76
C GLU A 246 53.22 -33.84 -12.59
N THR A 247 52.50 -32.72 -12.58
CA THR A 247 53.08 -31.37 -12.50
C THR A 247 53.41 -30.94 -11.06
N SER A 248 52.59 -31.35 -10.09
CA SER A 248 52.69 -30.87 -8.71
C SER A 248 53.58 -31.74 -7.81
N ASN A 249 54.03 -32.91 -8.28
CA ASN A 249 54.74 -33.93 -7.50
C ASN A 249 54.03 -34.34 -6.19
N ASN A 250 52.71 -34.07 -6.10
CA ASN A 250 51.82 -34.36 -4.99
C ASN A 250 50.53 -34.98 -5.56
N GLU A 251 49.74 -35.69 -4.74
CA GLU A 251 48.43 -36.25 -5.13
C GLU A 251 47.33 -35.17 -5.24
N LEU A 252 47.54 -34.16 -6.08
CA LEU A 252 46.57 -33.10 -6.31
C LEU A 252 45.55 -33.55 -7.37
N THR A 253 44.27 -33.65 -6.98
CA THR A 253 43.17 -34.00 -7.88
C THR A 253 42.04 -32.97 -7.82
N ILE A 254 41.39 -32.76 -8.96
CA ILE A 254 40.13 -32.02 -9.07
C ILE A 254 38.99 -33.04 -8.99
N SER A 255 38.03 -32.76 -8.12
CA SER A 255 36.82 -33.56 -7.97
C SER A 255 35.58 -32.65 -8.01
N VAL A 256 34.42 -33.27 -8.25
CA VAL A 256 33.15 -32.57 -8.24
C VAL A 256 32.74 -32.31 -6.80
N ASP A 257 32.34 -31.07 -6.50
CA ASP A 257 31.74 -30.77 -5.20
C ASP A 257 30.36 -31.41 -5.10
N PHE A 258 30.21 -32.38 -4.19
CA PHE A 258 28.93 -33.04 -3.94
C PHE A 258 27.93 -32.12 -3.22
N GLY A 259 28.42 -31.05 -2.57
CA GLY A 259 27.63 -30.02 -1.91
C GLY A 259 26.78 -30.52 -0.74
N THR A 260 25.75 -29.75 -0.37
CA THR A 260 24.78 -30.06 0.70
C THR A 260 23.54 -30.79 0.18
N LYS A 261 22.64 -31.20 1.09
CA LYS A 261 21.37 -31.91 0.79
C LYS A 261 20.48 -31.21 -0.26
N THR A 262 20.63 -29.89 -0.42
CA THR A 262 19.82 -29.06 -1.32
C THR A 262 20.57 -28.64 -2.59
N SER A 263 21.75 -29.21 -2.87
CA SER A 263 22.58 -28.80 -4.02
C SER A 263 21.93 -29.01 -5.40
N TRP A 264 20.95 -29.89 -5.49
CA TRP A 264 20.19 -30.08 -6.73
C TRP A 264 19.33 -28.85 -7.08
N GLU A 265 18.94 -28.07 -6.07
CA GLU A 265 18.09 -26.87 -6.25
C GLU A 265 18.81 -25.81 -7.08
N SER A 266 20.11 -25.58 -6.82
CA SER A 266 20.93 -24.63 -7.59
C SER A 266 21.22 -25.06 -9.04
N SER A 267 20.95 -26.32 -9.38
CA SER A 267 21.18 -26.85 -10.74
C SER A 267 19.94 -26.84 -11.62
N LEU A 268 18.77 -26.51 -11.07
CA LEU A 268 17.53 -26.42 -11.83
C LEU A 268 17.23 -24.98 -12.24
N VAL A 269 16.76 -24.82 -13.47
CA VAL A 269 16.24 -23.57 -14.01
C VAL A 269 14.81 -23.81 -14.48
N THR A 270 13.89 -22.98 -13.99
CA THR A 270 12.50 -22.93 -14.44
C THR A 270 12.41 -22.32 -15.82
N GLN A 271 11.72 -22.97 -16.75
CA GLN A 271 11.55 -22.54 -18.13
C GLN A 271 10.07 -22.48 -18.52
N LEU A 272 9.71 -21.51 -19.36
CA LEU A 272 8.43 -21.50 -20.08
C LEU A 272 8.74 -21.49 -21.57
N ASN A 273 8.17 -22.43 -22.33
CA ASN A 273 8.43 -22.56 -23.76
C ASN A 273 9.94 -22.55 -24.08
N GLU A 274 10.73 -23.33 -23.32
CA GLU A 274 12.20 -23.46 -23.44
C GLU A 274 13.01 -22.19 -23.11
N ILE A 275 12.36 -21.10 -22.72
CA ILE A 275 13.02 -19.86 -22.32
C ILE A 275 13.14 -19.85 -20.79
N PRO A 276 14.36 -19.64 -20.22
CA PRO A 276 14.54 -19.45 -18.79
C PRO A 276 13.59 -18.39 -18.24
N TYR A 277 12.98 -18.65 -17.08
CA TYR A 277 11.95 -17.81 -16.49
C TYR A 277 12.37 -16.34 -16.39
N ASN A 278 13.61 -16.11 -15.97
CA ASN A 278 14.23 -14.78 -15.85
C ASN A 278 14.34 -14.01 -17.17
N ASN A 279 14.27 -14.70 -18.31
CA ASN A 279 14.40 -14.16 -19.65
C ASN A 279 13.03 -13.93 -20.33
N ILE A 280 11.92 -14.26 -19.67
CA ILE A 280 10.56 -14.00 -20.16
C ILE A 280 10.15 -12.55 -19.82
N GLY A 281 9.22 -11.97 -20.61
CA GLY A 281 8.61 -10.68 -20.29
C GLY A 281 7.98 -10.63 -18.88
N LYS A 282 8.11 -9.46 -18.23
CA LYS A 282 7.72 -9.23 -16.83
C LYS A 282 6.24 -9.48 -16.53
N GLY A 283 5.35 -9.14 -17.46
CA GLY A 283 3.93 -9.43 -17.29
C GLY A 283 3.64 -10.93 -17.19
N THR A 284 4.25 -11.74 -18.06
CA THR A 284 4.12 -13.20 -18.01
C THR A 284 4.73 -13.79 -16.74
N GLN A 285 5.87 -13.25 -16.28
CA GLN A 285 6.47 -13.62 -14.99
C GLN A 285 5.47 -13.39 -13.83
N CYS A 286 4.85 -12.21 -13.76
CA CYS A 286 3.83 -11.87 -12.75
C CYS A 286 2.65 -12.86 -12.76
N ILE A 287 2.10 -13.17 -13.93
CA ILE A 287 0.97 -14.10 -14.07
C ILE A 287 1.37 -15.50 -13.58
N ILE A 288 2.54 -16.01 -13.96
CA ILE A 288 2.99 -17.34 -13.57
C ILE A 288 3.24 -17.41 -12.06
N LYS A 289 3.94 -16.43 -11.47
CA LYS A 289 4.13 -16.33 -10.01
C LYS A 289 2.80 -16.38 -9.27
N THR A 290 1.83 -15.59 -9.74
CA THR A 290 0.52 -15.49 -9.11
C THR A 290 -0.24 -16.79 -9.26
N GLN A 291 -0.30 -17.36 -10.46
CA GLN A 291 -0.95 -18.64 -10.70
C GLN A 291 -0.32 -19.76 -9.85
N LEU A 292 1.00 -19.86 -9.79
CA LEU A 292 1.67 -20.88 -9.00
C LEU A 292 1.39 -20.74 -7.50
N ALA A 293 1.29 -19.52 -6.96
CA ALA A 293 0.91 -19.31 -5.56
C ALA A 293 -0.57 -19.62 -5.29
N LEU A 294 -1.45 -19.41 -6.29
CA LEU A 294 -2.88 -19.70 -6.19
C LEU A 294 -3.17 -21.21 -6.32
N SER A 295 -2.52 -21.89 -7.28
CA SER A 295 -2.79 -23.27 -7.72
C SER A 295 -2.14 -24.37 -6.87
N ASP A 296 -1.29 -24.02 -5.90
CA ASP A 296 -0.60 -25.03 -5.11
C ASP A 296 -1.59 -25.73 -4.16
N HIS A 297 -1.88 -27.00 -4.47
CA HIS A 297 -2.78 -27.87 -3.73
C HIS A 297 -2.13 -28.50 -2.48
N LYS A 298 -0.79 -28.49 -2.35
CA LYS A 298 -0.08 -28.84 -1.09
C LYS A 298 0.08 -27.65 -0.15
N ILE A 299 -0.20 -26.45 -0.65
CA ILE A 299 -0.43 -25.20 0.08
C ILE A 299 -1.87 -25.13 0.68
N GLU A 300 -2.52 -26.26 0.99
CA GLU A 300 -3.72 -26.26 1.84
C GLU A 300 -3.52 -25.54 3.19
N ASN A 301 -2.26 -25.34 3.63
CA ASN A 301 -1.91 -24.62 4.86
C ASN A 301 -1.54 -23.14 4.70
N ARG A 302 -1.50 -22.53 3.49
CA ARG A 302 -1.33 -21.05 3.38
C ARG A 302 -2.69 -20.40 3.16
N GLN A 303 -3.25 -19.91 4.25
CA GLN A 303 -4.56 -19.27 4.25
C GLN A 303 -4.47 -17.78 3.86
N ILE A 304 -3.26 -17.19 3.73
CA ILE A 304 -3.08 -15.75 3.47
C ILE A 304 -2.19 -15.51 2.24
N ILE A 305 -2.69 -14.73 1.28
CA ILE A 305 -1.95 -14.29 0.09
C ILE A 305 -1.76 -12.78 0.16
N LEU A 306 -0.53 -12.33 -0.08
CA LEU A 306 -0.14 -10.92 -0.11
C LEU A 306 0.27 -10.56 -1.54
N LEU A 307 -0.45 -9.65 -2.18
CA LEU A 307 -0.18 -9.19 -3.55
C LEU A 307 0.25 -7.74 -3.54
N GLU A 308 1.46 -7.47 -4.01
CA GLU A 308 1.96 -6.10 -4.16
C GLU A 308 1.78 -5.61 -5.60
N GLU A 309 0.98 -4.55 -5.76
CA GLU A 309 0.71 -3.85 -7.03
C GLU A 309 0.51 -4.82 -8.22
N PRO A 310 -0.54 -5.67 -8.19
CA PRO A 310 -0.74 -6.71 -9.21
C PRO A 310 -0.88 -6.15 -10.64
N GLU A 311 -1.23 -4.86 -10.79
CA GLU A 311 -1.28 -4.15 -12.06
C GLU A 311 0.08 -3.91 -12.71
N CYS A 312 1.19 -3.97 -11.96
CA CYS A 312 2.51 -3.70 -12.49
C CYS A 312 2.88 -4.67 -13.62
N HIS A 313 3.33 -4.09 -14.74
CA HIS A 313 3.76 -4.81 -15.94
C HIS A 313 2.68 -5.66 -16.65
N LEU A 314 1.40 -5.52 -16.29
CA LEU A 314 0.28 -6.22 -16.94
C LEU A 314 -0.53 -5.30 -17.85
N SER A 315 -0.97 -5.84 -18.99
CA SER A 315 -2.05 -5.23 -19.77
C SER A 315 -3.38 -5.40 -19.04
N TYR A 316 -4.36 -4.53 -19.32
CA TYR A 316 -5.70 -4.63 -18.73
C TYR A 316 -6.36 -6.01 -18.91
N SER A 317 -6.17 -6.66 -20.07
CA SER A 317 -6.68 -8.00 -20.34
C SER A 317 -6.08 -9.07 -19.42
N ASN A 318 -4.76 -9.03 -19.22
CA ASN A 318 -4.04 -9.97 -18.38
C ASN A 318 -4.30 -9.71 -16.90
N LEU A 319 -4.39 -8.44 -16.51
CA LEU A 319 -4.80 -8.04 -15.16
C LEU A 319 -6.20 -8.56 -14.86
N ASN A 320 -7.16 -8.45 -15.77
CA ASN A 320 -8.49 -9.02 -15.60
C ASN A 320 -8.46 -10.53 -15.31
N ILE A 321 -7.72 -11.30 -16.12
CA ILE A 321 -7.57 -12.74 -15.92
C ILE A 321 -6.97 -13.05 -14.54
N LEU A 322 -5.99 -12.26 -14.12
CA LEU A 322 -5.36 -12.39 -12.80
C LEU A 322 -6.36 -12.11 -11.68
N LEU A 323 -7.10 -11.00 -11.76
CA LEU A 323 -8.07 -10.59 -10.76
C LEU A 323 -9.25 -11.57 -10.66
N ASP A 324 -9.71 -12.14 -11.78
CA ASP A 324 -10.75 -13.16 -11.77
C ASP A 324 -10.29 -14.42 -11.01
N LYS A 325 -9.05 -14.89 -11.23
CA LYS A 325 -8.47 -16.02 -10.48
C LYS A 325 -8.28 -15.73 -8.99
N VAL A 326 -7.87 -14.50 -8.66
CA VAL A 326 -7.76 -14.03 -7.28
C VAL A 326 -9.13 -14.10 -6.61
N ASN A 327 -10.18 -13.62 -7.29
CA ASN A 327 -11.55 -13.61 -6.77
C ASN A 327 -12.13 -15.02 -6.59
N GLU A 328 -11.83 -15.95 -7.50
CA GLU A 328 -12.19 -17.38 -7.36
C GLU A 328 -11.56 -18.03 -6.12
N SER A 329 -10.35 -17.60 -5.74
CA SER A 329 -9.56 -18.18 -4.65
C SER A 329 -9.95 -17.68 -3.25
N VAL A 330 -10.82 -16.66 -3.14
CA VAL A 330 -11.21 -16.01 -1.87
C VAL A 330 -11.96 -16.95 -0.93
N LYS A 331 -12.68 -17.93 -1.47
CA LYS A 331 -13.49 -18.86 -0.65
C LYS A 331 -12.62 -19.52 0.42
N ASP A 332 -11.40 -19.92 0.05
CA ASP A 332 -10.52 -20.71 0.91
C ASP A 332 -9.37 -19.89 1.50
N LYS A 333 -9.10 -18.67 1.00
CA LYS A 333 -7.94 -17.86 1.38
C LYS A 333 -8.33 -16.40 1.71
N GLN A 334 -7.62 -15.78 2.64
CA GLN A 334 -7.62 -14.34 2.87
C GLN A 334 -6.61 -13.71 1.91
N ILE A 335 -6.97 -12.60 1.27
CA ILE A 335 -6.12 -11.93 0.28
C ILE A 335 -5.96 -10.48 0.70
N ILE A 336 -4.71 -10.02 0.78
CA ILE A 336 -4.36 -8.63 1.05
C ILE A 336 -3.62 -8.10 -0.17
N VAL A 337 -4.19 -7.09 -0.82
CA VAL A 337 -3.69 -6.51 -2.07
C VAL A 337 -3.34 -5.06 -1.83
N THR A 338 -2.17 -4.61 -2.28
CA THR A 338 -1.88 -3.17 -2.40
C THR A 338 -2.04 -2.75 -3.85
N THR A 339 -2.63 -1.58 -4.10
CA THR A 339 -2.81 -1.07 -5.46
C THR A 339 -2.92 0.45 -5.45
N HIS A 340 -2.55 1.06 -6.57
CA HIS A 340 -2.86 2.46 -6.90
C HIS A 340 -3.91 2.56 -8.02
N SER A 341 -4.34 1.42 -8.54
CA SER A 341 -5.20 1.33 -9.70
C SER A 341 -6.69 1.38 -9.32
N SER A 342 -7.38 2.37 -9.90
CA SER A 342 -8.84 2.42 -9.88
C SER A 342 -9.47 1.19 -10.50
N PHE A 343 -8.81 0.61 -11.50
CA PHE A 343 -9.27 -0.60 -12.18
C PHE A 343 -9.30 -1.81 -11.24
N VAL A 344 -8.21 -2.04 -10.49
CA VAL A 344 -8.10 -3.14 -9.52
C VAL A 344 -9.15 -2.96 -8.41
N SER A 345 -9.24 -1.75 -7.88
CA SER A 345 -10.19 -1.37 -6.82
C SER A 345 -11.64 -1.62 -7.22
N ASN A 346 -12.04 -1.22 -8.44
CA ASN A 346 -13.40 -1.43 -8.93
C ASN A 346 -13.71 -2.90 -9.18
N LYS A 347 -12.75 -3.67 -9.70
CA LYS A 347 -12.96 -5.08 -10.09
C LYS A 347 -13.01 -6.03 -8.89
N LEU A 348 -12.22 -5.76 -7.85
CA LEU A 348 -12.18 -6.55 -6.61
C LEU A 348 -13.23 -6.12 -5.56
N GLY A 349 -14.01 -5.07 -5.84
CA GLY A 349 -15.12 -4.61 -5.00
C GLY A 349 -14.73 -3.48 -4.05
N LEU A 350 -15.50 -2.40 -4.08
CA LEU A 350 -15.23 -1.19 -3.29
C LEU A 350 -15.44 -1.41 -1.79
N GLU A 351 -16.29 -2.35 -1.38
CA GLU A 351 -16.48 -2.74 0.02
C GLU A 351 -15.22 -3.32 0.67
N ASN A 352 -14.27 -3.81 -0.13
CA ASN A 352 -13.02 -4.40 0.34
C ASN A 352 -11.90 -3.34 0.47
N LEU A 353 -12.17 -2.07 0.12
CA LEU A 353 -11.18 -1.00 0.16
C LEU A 353 -10.90 -0.52 1.58
N ILE A 354 -9.61 -0.42 1.88
CA ILE A 354 -9.03 0.20 3.05
C ILE A 354 -8.15 1.35 2.54
N LEU A 355 -8.61 2.57 2.77
CA LEU A 355 -7.91 3.79 2.42
C LEU A 355 -6.88 4.10 3.52
N LEU A 356 -5.66 4.47 3.13
CA LEU A 356 -4.53 4.71 4.00
C LEU A 356 -3.94 6.10 3.77
N ASN A 357 -3.82 6.89 4.83
CA ASN A 357 -3.11 8.16 4.82
C ASN A 357 -2.44 8.41 6.18
N GLN A 358 -1.13 8.68 6.18
CA GLN A 358 -0.35 9.07 7.37
C GLN A 358 -0.63 8.25 8.65
N GLY A 359 -0.72 6.92 8.54
CA GLY A 359 -1.00 6.04 9.69
C GLY A 359 -2.47 5.97 10.12
N LYS A 360 -3.36 6.69 9.45
CA LYS A 360 -4.82 6.51 9.56
C LYS A 360 -5.34 5.57 8.49
N THR A 361 -6.39 4.84 8.85
CA THR A 361 -7.07 3.91 7.96
C THR A 361 -8.57 4.17 7.98
N LEU A 362 -9.23 3.97 6.84
CA LEU A 362 -10.68 4.06 6.72
C LEU A 362 -11.17 2.97 5.78
N ARG A 363 -12.18 2.21 6.20
CA ARG A 363 -12.94 1.36 5.28
C ARG A 363 -14.13 2.10 4.71
N LEU A 364 -14.39 1.92 3.41
CA LEU A 364 -15.63 2.44 2.82
C LEU A 364 -16.89 1.88 3.49
N ALA A 365 -16.79 0.69 4.09
CA ALA A 365 -17.87 0.09 4.88
C ALA A 365 -18.20 0.84 6.18
N GLU A 366 -17.29 1.65 6.71
CA GLU A 366 -17.44 2.41 7.96
C GLU A 366 -18.06 3.80 7.73
N LEU A 367 -18.14 4.24 6.48
CA LEU A 367 -18.83 5.48 6.09
C LEU A 367 -20.33 5.36 6.30
N SER A 368 -21.02 6.51 6.35
CA SER A 368 -22.47 6.55 6.38
C SER A 368 -23.09 5.71 5.25
N ASN A 369 -24.22 5.05 5.52
CA ASN A 369 -24.87 4.13 4.58
C ASN A 369 -25.12 4.77 3.20
N GLU A 370 -25.48 6.05 3.18
CA GLU A 370 -25.71 6.79 1.93
C GLU A 370 -24.41 7.06 1.16
N THR A 371 -23.34 7.46 1.85
CA THR A 371 -22.02 7.70 1.25
C THR A 371 -21.41 6.41 0.71
N ASN A 372 -21.49 5.31 1.46
CA ASN A 372 -21.02 4.00 1.02
C ASN A 372 -21.78 3.54 -0.24
N LEU A 373 -23.11 3.65 -0.25
CA LEU A 373 -23.93 3.28 -1.41
C LEU A 373 -23.62 4.15 -2.63
N PHE A 374 -23.30 5.44 -2.44
CA PHE A 374 -22.88 6.33 -3.50
C PHE A 374 -21.56 5.87 -4.14
N PHE A 375 -20.52 5.66 -3.34
CA PHE A 375 -19.24 5.22 -3.88
C PHE A 375 -19.35 3.83 -4.51
N LYS A 376 -20.18 2.92 -3.99
CA LYS A 376 -20.49 1.64 -4.65
C LYS A 376 -21.09 1.75 -6.06
N ARG A 377 -21.79 2.85 -6.36
CA ARG A 377 -22.45 3.07 -7.68
C ARG A 377 -21.53 3.73 -8.70
N ILE A 378 -20.50 4.43 -8.25
CA ILE A 378 -19.58 5.18 -9.11
C ILE A 378 -18.28 4.39 -9.23
N ALA A 379 -17.61 4.46 -10.38
CA ALA A 379 -16.25 3.94 -10.50
C ALA A 379 -15.37 4.75 -9.54
N GLY A 380 -14.70 4.10 -8.57
CA GLY A 380 -13.97 4.74 -7.46
C GLY A 380 -12.76 5.61 -7.83
N TYR A 381 -12.68 6.08 -9.08
CA TYR A 381 -11.61 6.91 -9.60
C TYR A 381 -11.45 8.22 -8.82
N ASP A 382 -12.54 8.95 -8.56
CA ASP A 382 -12.48 10.24 -7.87
C ASP A 382 -12.08 10.10 -6.40
N THR A 383 -12.52 9.03 -5.72
CA THR A 383 -12.09 8.70 -4.36
C THR A 383 -10.59 8.45 -4.29
N LEU A 384 -10.02 7.79 -5.31
CA LEU A 384 -8.59 7.55 -5.39
C LEU A 384 -7.81 8.81 -5.72
N ARG A 385 -8.32 9.66 -6.63
CA ARG A 385 -7.73 10.98 -6.91
C ARG A 385 -7.61 11.81 -5.65
N LEU A 386 -8.69 11.87 -4.87
CA LEU A 386 -8.71 12.55 -3.57
C LEU A 386 -7.58 12.02 -2.65
N LEU A 387 -7.46 10.70 -2.53
CA LEU A 387 -6.48 10.06 -1.63
C LEU A 387 -5.02 10.16 -2.10
N LEU A 388 -4.78 10.17 -3.41
CA LEU A 388 -3.44 10.16 -4.02
C LEU A 388 -2.87 11.58 -4.21
N SER A 389 -3.71 12.61 -4.13
CA SER A 389 -3.29 14.01 -4.18
C SER A 389 -2.60 14.45 -2.88
N LYS A 390 -1.71 15.45 -2.94
CA LYS A 390 -1.22 16.12 -1.72
C LYS A 390 -2.29 17.04 -1.14
N LYS A 391 -3.05 17.68 -2.03
CA LYS A 391 -4.22 18.52 -1.75
C LYS A 391 -5.24 18.29 -2.86
N ALA A 392 -6.52 18.25 -2.52
CA ALA A 392 -7.59 18.20 -3.49
C ALA A 392 -8.41 19.50 -3.47
N ILE A 393 -8.81 19.98 -4.64
CA ILE A 393 -9.79 21.06 -4.78
C ILE A 393 -11.06 20.46 -5.39
N LEU A 394 -12.14 20.46 -4.64
CA LEU A 394 -13.44 19.96 -5.09
C LEU A 394 -14.21 21.11 -5.73
N VAL A 395 -14.72 20.87 -6.93
CA VAL A 395 -15.52 21.83 -7.71
C VAL A 395 -16.83 21.21 -8.18
N GLU A 396 -17.80 22.03 -8.56
CA GLU A 396 -19.13 21.57 -8.95
C GLU A 396 -19.13 20.85 -10.31
N GLY A 397 -18.48 21.41 -11.33
CA GLY A 397 -18.48 20.84 -12.67
C GLY A 397 -17.18 21.01 -13.44
N ASP A 398 -17.14 20.40 -14.62
CA ASP A 398 -15.97 20.37 -15.49
C ASP A 398 -15.58 21.78 -15.99
N SER A 399 -16.54 22.71 -16.04
CA SER A 399 -16.27 24.11 -16.38
C SER A 399 -15.52 24.83 -15.25
N ASP A 400 -15.91 24.58 -13.99
CA ASP A 400 -15.23 25.11 -12.81
C ASP A 400 -13.80 24.58 -12.72
N GLU A 401 -13.61 23.29 -13.03
CA GLU A 401 -12.29 22.66 -13.05
C GLU A 401 -11.31 23.41 -13.97
N LEU A 402 -11.72 23.70 -15.20
CA LEU A 402 -10.89 24.45 -16.16
C LEU A 402 -10.58 25.88 -15.69
N ILE A 403 -11.56 26.57 -15.11
CA ILE A 403 -11.39 27.94 -14.61
C ILE A 403 -10.43 27.96 -13.41
N VAL A 404 -10.57 27.03 -12.46
CA VAL A 404 -9.68 26.92 -11.31
C VAL A 404 -8.26 26.55 -11.73
N GLN A 405 -8.10 25.64 -12.71
CA GLN A 405 -6.79 25.35 -13.29
C GLN A 405 -6.13 26.60 -13.88
N ARG A 406 -6.91 27.41 -14.62
CA ARG A 406 -6.40 28.66 -15.20
C ARG A 406 -6.02 29.66 -14.12
N ALA A 407 -6.87 29.86 -13.12
CA ALA A 407 -6.62 30.78 -12.00
C ALA A 407 -5.34 30.42 -11.23
N TYR A 408 -5.10 29.12 -11.01
CA TYR A 408 -3.87 28.62 -10.42
C TYR A 408 -2.66 28.93 -11.31
N MET A 409 -2.76 28.67 -12.62
CA MET A 409 -1.69 28.90 -13.59
C MET A 409 -1.25 30.36 -13.63
N ASP A 410 -2.20 31.29 -13.65
CA ASP A 410 -1.93 32.72 -13.68
C ASP A 410 -1.29 33.22 -12.36
N SER A 411 -1.62 32.59 -11.23
CA SER A 411 -1.07 32.94 -9.91
C SER A 411 0.27 32.28 -9.59
N HIS A 412 0.63 31.17 -10.26
CA HIS A 412 1.80 30.33 -9.95
C HIS A 412 2.79 30.23 -11.11
N ALA A 413 3.06 31.35 -11.77
CA ALA A 413 4.08 31.48 -12.82
C ALA A 413 3.93 30.45 -13.98
N GLY A 414 2.69 30.17 -14.39
CA GLY A 414 2.40 29.30 -15.52
C GLY A 414 2.37 27.79 -15.20
N LYS A 415 2.41 27.40 -13.92
CA LYS A 415 2.31 25.98 -13.52
C LYS A 415 0.87 25.52 -13.37
N LEU A 416 0.58 24.29 -13.79
CA LEU A 416 -0.70 23.64 -13.50
C LEU A 416 -0.72 23.06 -12.08
N PRO A 417 -1.88 23.02 -11.40
CA PRO A 417 -2.03 22.48 -10.04
C PRO A 417 -1.39 21.09 -9.84
N ILE A 418 -1.56 20.21 -10.83
CA ILE A 418 -1.03 18.84 -10.79
C ILE A 418 0.50 18.80 -10.67
N SER A 419 1.20 19.82 -11.14
CA SER A 419 2.67 19.92 -11.04
C SER A 419 3.14 20.10 -9.60
N ASP A 420 2.30 20.69 -8.74
CA ASP A 420 2.58 20.86 -7.32
C ASP A 420 1.92 19.74 -6.47
N GLY A 421 1.29 18.76 -7.13
CA GLY A 421 0.60 17.63 -6.51
C GLY A 421 -0.83 17.96 -6.04
N ILE A 422 -1.43 19.01 -6.59
CA ILE A 422 -2.81 19.43 -6.30
C ILE A 422 -3.71 18.87 -7.40
N ASP A 423 -4.74 18.12 -7.02
CA ASP A 423 -5.72 17.58 -7.96
C ASP A 423 -7.03 18.36 -7.87
N ILE A 424 -7.68 18.64 -9.01
CA ILE A 424 -8.98 19.31 -9.06
C ILE A 424 -10.02 18.28 -9.50
N ILE A 425 -11.06 18.10 -8.69
CA ILE A 425 -12.03 17.02 -8.85
C ILE A 425 -13.43 17.61 -8.95
N SER A 426 -14.04 17.44 -10.12
CA SER A 426 -15.45 17.71 -10.38
C SER A 426 -16.33 16.68 -9.65
N VAL A 427 -17.07 17.11 -8.62
CA VAL A 427 -17.88 16.21 -7.75
C VAL A 427 -19.38 16.49 -7.79
N GLY A 428 -19.83 17.45 -8.62
CA GLY A 428 -21.23 17.85 -8.66
C GLY A 428 -21.70 18.32 -7.29
N ILE A 429 -22.87 17.82 -6.88
CA ILE A 429 -23.48 18.14 -5.59
C ILE A 429 -22.95 17.30 -4.42
N SER A 430 -21.98 16.40 -4.65
CA SER A 430 -21.61 15.34 -3.70
C SER A 430 -20.51 15.73 -2.71
N PHE A 431 -20.21 17.02 -2.53
CA PHE A 431 -19.13 17.51 -1.66
C PHE A 431 -19.06 16.85 -0.28
N LEU A 432 -20.18 16.80 0.45
CA LEU A 432 -20.23 16.27 1.83
C LEU A 432 -19.72 14.83 1.92
N ARG A 433 -19.93 14.02 0.88
CA ARG A 433 -19.47 12.62 0.83
C ARG A 433 -17.96 12.51 0.74
N PHE A 434 -17.32 13.41 0.00
CA PHE A 434 -15.85 13.49 -0.09
C PHE A 434 -15.25 14.12 1.17
N LEU A 435 -15.93 15.11 1.77
CA LEU A 435 -15.52 15.72 3.03
C LEU A 435 -15.58 14.74 4.21
N GLU A 436 -16.52 13.79 4.22
CA GLU A 436 -16.57 12.70 5.21
C GLU A 436 -15.26 11.89 5.20
N ILE A 437 -14.77 11.50 4.01
CA ILE A 437 -13.49 10.79 3.84
C ILE A 437 -12.32 11.69 4.26
N ALA A 438 -12.31 12.94 3.80
CA ALA A 438 -11.23 13.88 4.08
C ALA A 438 -11.07 14.19 5.57
N LYS A 439 -12.18 14.25 6.32
CA LYS A 439 -12.18 14.48 7.77
C LYS A 439 -11.55 13.31 8.53
N ILE A 440 -11.91 12.07 8.17
CA ILE A 440 -11.40 10.87 8.87
C ILE A 440 -9.92 10.63 8.58
N LEU A 441 -9.51 10.79 7.32
CA LEU A 441 -8.15 10.55 6.85
C LEU A 441 -7.23 11.77 6.95
N GLU A 442 -7.73 12.91 7.47
CA GLU A 442 -7.00 14.19 7.55
C GLU A 442 -6.39 14.61 6.21
N LEU A 443 -7.17 14.52 5.13
CA LEU A 443 -6.74 14.96 3.79
C LEU A 443 -6.90 16.47 3.65
N CYS A 444 -5.93 17.13 3.03
CA CYS A 444 -6.01 18.56 2.72
C CYS A 444 -6.98 18.80 1.56
N VAL A 445 -8.13 19.43 1.82
CA VAL A 445 -9.19 19.66 0.82
C VAL A 445 -9.67 21.10 0.83
N SER A 446 -9.75 21.72 -0.35
CA SER A 446 -10.49 22.97 -0.56
C SER A 446 -11.79 22.67 -1.32
N VAL A 447 -12.90 23.28 -0.95
CA VAL A 447 -14.15 23.26 -1.71
C VAL A 447 -14.34 24.62 -2.36
N ILE A 448 -14.58 24.66 -3.66
CA ILE A 448 -14.98 25.86 -4.39
C ILE A 448 -16.38 25.59 -4.93
N THR A 449 -17.35 26.37 -4.44
CA THR A 449 -18.78 26.17 -4.74
C THR A 449 -19.45 27.52 -4.90
N ASP A 450 -20.46 27.58 -5.77
CA ASP A 450 -21.24 28.78 -5.98
C ASP A 450 -22.26 28.93 -4.84
N ASN A 451 -22.62 30.18 -4.49
CA ASN A 451 -23.57 30.41 -3.39
C ASN A 451 -25.05 30.30 -3.81
N ASP A 452 -25.29 30.20 -5.13
CA ASP A 452 -26.62 30.12 -5.74
C ASP A 452 -27.64 31.18 -5.25
N GLY A 453 -27.19 32.26 -4.61
CA GLY A 453 -28.03 33.28 -3.98
C GLY A 453 -28.56 32.91 -2.60
N ASN A 454 -28.11 31.82 -1.98
CA ASN A 454 -28.59 31.37 -0.65
C ASN A 454 -27.42 30.95 0.26
N ILE A 455 -26.73 31.95 0.80
CA ILE A 455 -25.59 31.77 1.73
C ILE A 455 -26.02 31.03 3.02
N GLU A 456 -27.24 31.28 3.52
CA GLU A 456 -27.74 30.58 4.71
C GLU A 456 -27.92 29.07 4.48
N ALA A 457 -28.27 28.66 3.26
CA ALA A 457 -28.36 27.24 2.91
C ALA A 457 -26.98 26.59 2.86
N LEU A 458 -25.96 27.28 2.32
CA LEU A 458 -24.58 26.79 2.34
C LEU A 458 -24.02 26.70 3.76
N ASN A 459 -24.20 27.73 4.59
CA ASN A 459 -23.76 27.72 5.99
C ASN A 459 -24.42 26.58 6.78
N ARG A 460 -25.69 26.26 6.50
CA ARG A 460 -26.35 25.07 7.07
C ARG A 460 -25.75 23.77 6.55
N LYS A 461 -25.56 23.66 5.23
CA LYS A 461 -25.00 22.47 4.56
C LYS A 461 -23.61 22.12 5.08
N TYR A 462 -22.78 23.12 5.33
CA TYR A 462 -21.38 22.96 5.74
C TYR A 462 -21.11 23.28 7.23
N SER A 463 -22.16 23.36 8.05
CA SER A 463 -22.06 23.69 9.47
C SER A 463 -21.11 22.78 10.28
N ASP A 464 -20.95 21.53 9.87
CA ASP A 464 -20.02 20.56 10.48
C ASP A 464 -18.54 20.79 10.13
N TYR A 465 -18.26 21.74 9.24
CA TYR A 465 -16.93 22.05 8.69
C TYR A 465 -16.59 23.55 8.75
N LEU A 466 -17.51 24.40 9.23
CA LEU A 466 -17.35 25.85 9.36
C LEU A 466 -17.36 26.28 10.84
N GLY A 467 -16.71 27.40 11.15
CA GLY A 467 -16.68 27.98 12.51
C GLY A 467 -15.93 27.11 13.52
N ASP A 468 -16.48 26.94 14.73
CA ASP A 468 -15.86 26.18 15.83
C ASP A 468 -15.72 24.67 15.54
N ASN A 469 -16.43 24.15 14.53
CA ASN A 469 -16.33 22.77 14.04
C ASN A 469 -15.39 22.63 12.83
N GLY A 470 -14.71 23.71 12.44
CA GLY A 470 -13.76 23.74 11.33
C GLY A 470 -12.63 22.73 11.52
N CYS A 471 -12.33 21.99 10.46
CA CYS A 471 -11.17 21.10 10.42
C CYS A 471 -10.02 21.86 9.78
N GLU A 472 -8.82 21.89 10.39
CA GLU A 472 -7.66 22.63 9.86
C GLU A 472 -7.29 22.22 8.42
N ASN A 473 -7.60 20.97 8.05
CA ASN A 473 -7.32 20.39 6.75
C ASN A 473 -8.43 20.62 5.70
N ILE A 474 -9.57 21.23 6.05
CA ILE A 474 -10.69 21.46 5.13
C ILE A 474 -11.00 22.95 5.04
N ASN A 475 -10.90 23.51 3.84
CA ASN A 475 -11.30 24.89 3.56
C ASN A 475 -12.53 24.91 2.64
N ILE A 476 -13.49 25.77 2.92
CA ILE A 476 -14.72 25.90 2.11
C ILE A 476 -14.82 27.34 1.64
N CYS A 477 -14.72 27.52 0.32
CA CYS A 477 -14.69 28.81 -0.34
C CYS A 477 -15.95 29.00 -1.20
N PHE A 478 -16.74 30.01 -0.86
CA PHE A 478 -17.86 30.50 -1.64
C PHE A 478 -17.89 32.03 -1.56
N ASP A 479 -18.62 32.69 -2.46
CA ASP A 479 -18.79 34.14 -2.40
C ASP A 479 -19.66 34.54 -1.20
N ASP A 480 -19.16 35.41 -0.33
CA ASP A 480 -19.86 35.91 0.87
C ASP A 480 -20.98 36.92 0.53
N SER A 481 -21.17 37.25 -0.75
CA SER A 481 -22.17 38.20 -1.20
C SER A 481 -23.22 37.54 -2.09
N ALA A 482 -24.49 37.76 -1.78
CA ALA A 482 -25.61 37.43 -2.65
C ALA A 482 -26.01 38.68 -3.46
N TYR A 483 -25.91 38.59 -4.77
CA TYR A 483 -26.25 39.67 -5.70
C TYR A 483 -27.63 39.42 -6.31
N GLU A 484 -28.53 40.37 -6.11
CA GLU A 484 -29.77 40.48 -6.88
C GLU A 484 -29.53 41.48 -8.02
N TYR A 485 -29.78 41.07 -9.26
CA TYR A 485 -29.61 41.94 -10.43
C TYR A 485 -30.97 42.32 -11.03
N ASP A 486 -31.16 43.61 -11.28
CA ASP A 486 -32.35 44.22 -11.89
C ASP A 486 -32.27 44.18 -13.43
N GLY A 487 -32.11 42.97 -13.99
CA GLY A 487 -32.01 42.73 -15.43
C GLY A 487 -33.28 42.13 -16.02
N SER A 488 -33.45 42.28 -17.33
CA SER A 488 -34.57 41.74 -18.13
C SER A 488 -34.60 40.20 -18.24
N LEU A 489 -33.61 39.51 -17.65
CA LEU A 489 -33.46 38.07 -17.61
C LEU A 489 -34.22 37.47 -16.42
N GLY A 490 -35.51 37.18 -16.60
CA GLY A 490 -36.31 36.50 -15.58
C GLY A 490 -35.70 35.15 -15.15
N ASN A 491 -35.63 34.91 -13.84
CA ASN A 491 -35.14 33.66 -13.20
C ASN A 491 -33.67 33.28 -13.54
N TYR A 492 -32.78 34.23 -13.74
CA TYR A 492 -31.35 33.97 -13.92
C TYR A 492 -30.62 34.05 -12.56
N ASN A 493 -29.81 33.03 -12.23
CA ASN A 493 -28.99 33.06 -11.02
C ASN A 493 -27.71 33.85 -11.29
N TYR A 494 -27.57 35.02 -10.68
CA TYR A 494 -26.41 35.90 -10.85
C TYR A 494 -25.26 35.55 -9.90
N ASN A 495 -25.41 34.51 -9.10
CA ASN A 495 -24.39 34.08 -8.14
C ASN A 495 -23.72 32.77 -8.53
N THR A 496 -23.71 32.46 -9.83
CA THR A 496 -22.92 31.38 -10.41
C THR A 496 -21.58 31.89 -10.94
N LEU A 497 -20.67 30.98 -11.28
CA LEU A 497 -19.34 31.26 -11.79
C LEU A 497 -19.31 32.30 -12.93
N GLU A 498 -20.20 32.19 -13.92
CA GLU A 498 -20.13 33.00 -15.14
C GLU A 498 -20.40 34.49 -14.87
N PRO A 499 -21.47 34.86 -14.13
CA PRO A 499 -21.64 36.21 -13.60
C PRO A 499 -20.49 36.70 -12.72
N CYS A 500 -19.91 35.85 -11.87
CA CYS A 500 -18.78 36.22 -11.01
C CYS A 500 -17.54 36.60 -11.82
N ILE A 501 -17.24 35.83 -12.87
CA ILE A 501 -16.15 36.14 -13.82
C ILE A 501 -16.45 37.44 -14.57
N TYR A 502 -17.70 37.65 -15.01
CA TYR A 502 -18.09 38.91 -15.63
C TYR A 502 -17.89 40.10 -14.69
N ARG A 503 -18.31 40.02 -13.43
CA ARG A 503 -18.12 41.11 -12.45
C ARG A 503 -16.66 41.45 -12.20
N SER A 504 -15.78 40.46 -12.30
CA SER A 504 -14.34 40.62 -12.08
C SER A 504 -13.61 41.20 -13.30
N ASN A 505 -14.26 41.24 -14.47
CA ASN A 505 -13.63 41.62 -15.74
C ASN A 505 -14.45 42.63 -16.54
N SER A 506 -13.83 43.23 -17.57
CA SER A 506 -14.58 44.07 -18.51
C SER A 506 -15.17 43.22 -19.64
N MET A 507 -16.35 43.63 -20.14
CA MET A 507 -17.02 43.00 -21.27
C MET A 507 -16.15 42.95 -22.53
N SER A 508 -15.29 43.95 -22.75
CA SER A 508 -14.33 43.99 -23.84
C SER A 508 -13.33 42.84 -23.79
N ILE A 509 -12.82 42.50 -22.61
CA ILE A 509 -11.85 41.40 -22.42
C ILE A 509 -12.55 40.07 -22.71
N LEU A 510 -13.76 39.86 -22.18
CA LEU A 510 -14.52 38.63 -22.39
C LEU A 510 -14.95 38.44 -23.85
N ASN A 511 -15.36 39.52 -24.53
CA ASN A 511 -15.66 39.49 -25.96
C ASN A 511 -14.43 39.12 -26.82
N GLU A 512 -13.25 39.63 -26.45
CA GLU A 512 -11.98 39.29 -27.13
C GLU A 512 -11.60 37.82 -26.89
N ILE A 513 -11.66 37.34 -25.65
CA ILE A 513 -11.37 35.93 -25.30
C ILE A 513 -12.33 34.97 -26.01
N LEU A 514 -13.62 35.31 -26.07
CA LEU A 514 -14.65 34.46 -26.66
C LEU A 514 -14.74 34.57 -28.18
N ASN A 515 -13.99 35.51 -28.80
CA ASN A 515 -14.12 35.90 -30.21
C ASN A 515 -15.58 36.22 -30.59
N LYS A 516 -16.24 37.03 -29.74
CA LYS A 516 -17.64 37.44 -29.91
C LYS A 516 -17.80 38.95 -29.76
N SER A 517 -18.82 39.49 -30.41
CA SER A 517 -19.21 40.89 -30.32
C SER A 517 -20.61 40.99 -29.71
N CYS A 518 -20.76 40.54 -28.46
CA CYS A 518 -22.00 40.74 -27.72
C CYS A 518 -22.15 42.24 -27.41
N GLU A 519 -23.33 42.82 -27.66
CA GLU A 519 -23.62 44.24 -27.44
C GLU A 519 -24.25 44.51 -26.06
N ASN A 520 -24.91 43.49 -25.47
CA ASN A 520 -25.57 43.59 -24.17
C ASN A 520 -25.10 42.51 -23.19
N LEU A 521 -25.16 42.84 -21.89
CA LEU A 521 -24.82 41.94 -20.79
C LEU A 521 -25.66 40.64 -20.81
N ASP A 522 -26.96 40.77 -21.03
CA ASP A 522 -27.90 39.64 -21.04
C ASP A 522 -27.55 38.62 -22.13
N ASP A 523 -27.08 39.08 -23.29
CA ASP A 523 -26.72 38.21 -24.42
C ASP A 523 -25.41 37.45 -24.14
N LEU A 524 -24.45 38.10 -23.50
CA LEU A 524 -23.20 37.48 -23.08
C LEU A 524 -23.46 36.41 -22.00
N LEU A 525 -24.23 36.75 -20.95
CA LEU A 525 -24.55 35.83 -19.86
C LEU A 525 -25.41 34.63 -20.32
N ARG A 526 -26.31 34.82 -21.29
CA ARG A 526 -27.05 33.71 -21.94
C ARG A 526 -26.11 32.78 -22.72
N TYR A 527 -25.16 33.35 -23.44
CA TYR A 527 -24.17 32.57 -24.19
C TYR A 527 -23.30 31.74 -23.25
N MET A 528 -22.77 32.37 -22.19
CA MET A 528 -21.94 31.69 -21.19
C MET A 528 -22.69 30.57 -20.48
N LYS A 529 -23.95 30.80 -20.07
CA LYS A 529 -24.79 29.78 -19.43
C LYS A 529 -25.08 28.59 -20.34
N SER A 530 -25.23 28.81 -21.64
CA SER A 530 -25.57 27.74 -22.60
C SER A 530 -24.34 26.97 -23.08
N ASN A 531 -23.13 27.54 -22.96
CA ASN A 531 -21.88 26.97 -23.49
C ASN A 531 -20.78 26.93 -22.42
N LYS A 532 -21.12 26.55 -21.18
CA LYS A 532 -20.23 26.63 -20.01
C LYS A 532 -18.82 26.07 -20.27
N THR A 533 -18.73 24.83 -20.76
CA THR A 533 -17.46 24.15 -21.02
C THR A 533 -16.65 24.81 -22.14
N GLU A 534 -17.31 25.29 -23.20
CA GLU A 534 -16.63 25.98 -24.32
C GLU A 534 -16.06 27.33 -23.86
N VAL A 535 -16.82 28.07 -23.04
CA VAL A 535 -16.38 29.33 -22.45
C VAL A 535 -15.18 29.09 -21.52
N ALA A 536 -15.26 28.09 -20.65
CA ALA A 536 -14.16 27.75 -19.75
C ALA A 536 -12.89 27.34 -20.50
N LEU A 537 -13.02 26.54 -21.56
CA LEU A 537 -11.89 26.16 -22.41
C LEU A 537 -11.25 27.36 -23.12
N LYS A 538 -12.05 28.26 -23.70
CA LYS A 538 -11.53 29.49 -24.33
C LYS A 538 -10.80 30.41 -23.35
N ILE A 539 -11.30 30.51 -22.12
CA ILE A 539 -10.62 31.24 -21.05
C ILE A 539 -9.29 30.56 -20.70
N PHE A 540 -9.29 29.23 -20.56
CA PHE A 540 -8.10 28.45 -20.25
C PHE A 540 -6.99 28.59 -21.31
N GLU A 541 -7.36 28.57 -22.60
CA GLU A 541 -6.43 28.66 -23.74
C GLU A 541 -5.98 30.10 -24.07
N SER A 542 -6.60 31.13 -23.48
CA SER A 542 -6.31 32.51 -23.84
C SER A 542 -4.96 33.02 -23.31
N ASP A 543 -4.20 33.78 -24.10
CA ASP A 543 -2.99 34.44 -23.60
C ASP A 543 -3.28 35.76 -22.83
N LYS A 544 -4.55 36.14 -22.69
CA LYS A 544 -4.96 37.39 -22.06
C LYS A 544 -5.00 37.27 -20.54
N ALA A 545 -4.65 38.36 -19.86
CA ALA A 545 -4.83 38.47 -18.41
C ALA A 545 -6.31 38.57 -18.09
N ILE A 546 -6.78 37.71 -17.18
CA ILE A 546 -8.15 37.65 -16.70
C ILE A 546 -8.12 37.67 -15.17
N GLU A 547 -9.04 38.41 -14.56
CA GLU A 547 -9.18 38.48 -13.11
C GLU A 547 -10.18 37.45 -12.61
N PHE A 548 -9.81 36.70 -11.58
CA PHE A 548 -10.67 35.68 -10.98
C PHE A 548 -11.36 36.18 -9.70
N PRO A 549 -12.58 35.71 -9.42
CA PRO A 549 -13.29 35.97 -8.16
C PRO A 549 -12.46 35.63 -6.92
N GLN A 550 -12.68 36.38 -5.83
CA GLN A 550 -11.88 36.23 -4.60
C GLN A 550 -11.99 34.84 -3.97
N TYR A 551 -13.19 34.24 -3.92
CA TYR A 551 -13.38 32.89 -3.36
C TYR A 551 -12.58 31.81 -4.13
N ILE A 552 -12.36 31.99 -5.44
CA ILE A 552 -11.50 31.11 -6.23
C ILE A 552 -10.04 31.34 -5.85
N LYS A 553 -9.62 32.62 -5.78
CA LYS A 553 -8.27 33.00 -5.32
C LYS A 553 -7.98 32.42 -3.94
N ASP A 554 -8.93 32.47 -3.00
CA ASP A 554 -8.77 31.91 -1.66
C ASP A 554 -8.71 30.38 -1.68
N GLY A 555 -9.49 29.73 -2.55
CA GLY A 555 -9.46 28.28 -2.73
C GLY A 555 -8.13 27.74 -3.29
N ILE A 556 -7.48 28.53 -4.16
CA ILE A 556 -6.16 28.21 -4.76
C ILE A 556 -4.97 28.77 -3.96
N SER A 557 -5.19 29.76 -3.10
CA SER A 557 -4.14 30.31 -2.24
C SER A 557 -3.77 29.23 -1.24
N ILE A 558 -2.52 28.78 -1.33
CA ILE A 558 -1.98 27.70 -0.51
C ILE A 558 -1.54 28.27 0.83
#